data_AF-A0A1M7I9X5-F1
#
_entry.id   AF-A0A1M7I9X5-F1
#
_cell.length_a   1.000
_cell.length_b   1.000
_cell.length_c   1.000
_cell.angle_alpha   90.00
_cell.angle_beta   90.00
_cell.angle_gamma   90.00
#
_symmetry.space_group_name_H-M   'P 1'
#
loop_
_entity.id
_entity.type
_entity.pdbx_description
1 polymer ?
#
loop_
_entity_poly.entity_id
_entity_poly.type
_entity_poly.pdbx_seq_one_letter_code
_entity_poly.pdbx_strand_id
1 'polypeptide(L)'
;MSGTRSPSRTGPATEAARPQPRSRLRLALILAPFVWGAVAINLFMLALIGRALGWPSLSPVATILVALPLTLPATWLATRWIGGLIDEAERDS
;
A
#
# COMPACT_ATOMS: atom_id res chain seq x y z
N MET A 1 0.47 21.73 55.12
CA MET A 1 0.80 22.08 53.72
C MET A 1 0.49 20.86 52.87
N SER A 2 -0.74 20.76 52.36
CA SER A 2 -1.26 19.57 51.69
C SER A 2 -1.46 19.89 50.21
N GLY A 3 -0.46 19.55 49.39
CA GLY A 3 -0.56 19.64 47.94
C GLY A 3 -1.47 18.52 47.43
N THR A 4 -2.70 18.88 47.11
CA THR A 4 -3.71 17.97 46.56
C THR A 4 -3.30 17.54 45.15
N ARG A 5 -3.33 16.22 44.91
CA ARG A 5 -3.13 15.59 43.60
C ARG A 5 -4.19 16.12 42.63
N SER A 6 -3.73 16.69 41.52
CA SER A 6 -4.56 16.91 40.34
C SER A 6 -4.93 15.54 39.74
N PRO A 7 -6.22 15.24 39.50
CA PRO A 7 -6.57 14.09 38.69
C PRO A 7 -6.17 14.45 37.25
N SER A 8 -5.16 13.77 36.73
CA SER A 8 -4.83 13.80 35.30
C SER A 8 -6.08 13.36 34.56
N ARG A 9 -6.75 14.33 33.93
CA ARG A 9 -7.89 14.18 33.04
C ARG A 9 -7.52 13.15 31.99
N THR A 10 -7.99 11.92 32.19
CA THR A 10 -7.98 10.86 31.21
C THR A 10 -8.62 11.44 29.95
N GLY A 11 -7.81 11.64 28.91
CA GLY A 11 -8.27 12.10 27.61
C GLY A 11 -9.40 11.18 27.11
N PRO A 12 -10.43 11.73 26.46
CA PRO A 12 -11.64 10.99 26.15
C PRO A 12 -11.34 9.95 25.05
N ALA A 13 -11.47 8.66 25.37
CA ALA A 13 -11.87 7.55 24.49
C ALA A 13 -11.58 7.63 22.96
N THR A 14 -10.39 8.07 22.53
CA THR A 14 -10.03 8.12 21.11
C THR A 14 -9.52 6.77 20.57
N GLU A 15 -9.12 5.84 21.44
CA GLU A 15 -8.32 4.67 21.04
C GLU A 15 -9.12 3.42 20.64
N ALA A 16 -10.38 3.27 21.08
CA ALA A 16 -11.01 1.95 21.14
C ALA A 16 -11.90 1.54 19.95
N ALA A 17 -12.10 2.38 18.93
CA ALA A 17 -12.98 1.99 17.81
C ALA A 17 -12.73 2.79 16.52
N ARG A 18 -11.73 2.41 15.72
CA ARG A 18 -11.72 2.82 14.31
C ARG A 18 -11.92 1.61 13.41
N PRO A 19 -13.09 1.45 12.77
CA PRO A 19 -13.20 0.56 11.63
C PRO A 19 -12.25 1.09 10.56
N GLN A 20 -11.14 0.39 10.31
CA GLN A 20 -10.16 0.77 9.28
C GLN A 20 -10.39 0.21 7.86
N PRO A 21 -11.54 -0.40 7.45
CA PRO A 21 -11.65 -0.88 6.07
C PRO A 21 -11.69 0.29 5.07
N ARG A 22 -12.26 1.44 5.44
CA ARG A 22 -12.36 2.60 4.53
C ARG A 22 -11.03 3.32 4.29
N SER A 23 -10.16 3.45 5.31
CA SER A 23 -8.84 4.07 5.14
C SER A 23 -7.94 3.23 4.23
N ARG A 24 -7.90 1.91 4.46
CA ARG A 24 -7.08 0.99 3.66
C ARG A 24 -7.61 0.82 2.24
N LEU A 25 -8.93 0.76 2.04
CA LEU A 25 -9.51 0.75 0.69
C LEU A 25 -9.22 2.05 -0.06
N ARG A 26 -9.32 3.21 0.61
CA ARG A 26 -8.97 4.50 0.01
C ARG A 26 -7.49 4.56 -0.37
N LEU A 27 -6.60 4.09 0.51
CA LEU A 27 -5.16 4.00 0.22
C LEU A 27 -4.90 3.07 -0.97
N ALA A 28 -5.53 1.89 -1.01
CA ALA A 28 -5.43 0.96 -2.13
C ALA A 28 -5.88 1.58 -3.46
N LEU A 29 -7.00 2.30 -3.48
CA LEU A 29 -7.51 2.98 -4.68
C LEU A 29 -6.56 4.08 -5.16
N ILE A 30 -5.96 4.84 -4.24
CA ILE A 30 -4.96 5.87 -4.58
C ILE A 30 -3.69 5.23 -5.14
N LEU A 31 -3.24 4.12 -4.54
CA LEU A 31 -2.04 3.41 -4.97
C LEU A 31 -2.22 2.62 -6.27
N ALA A 32 -3.43 2.11 -6.54
CA ALA A 32 -3.73 1.22 -7.66
C ALA A 32 -3.15 1.67 -9.02
N PRO A 33 -3.32 2.92 -9.50
CA PRO A 33 -2.75 3.33 -10.80
C PRO A 33 -1.22 3.31 -10.81
N PHE A 34 -0.57 3.68 -9.70
CA PHE A 34 0.89 3.65 -9.58
C PHE A 34 1.42 2.22 -9.53
N VAL A 35 0.76 1.37 -8.75
CA VAL A 35 1.12 -0.05 -8.65
C VAL A 35 0.95 -0.74 -9.99
N TRP A 36 -0.16 -0.48 -10.72
CA TRP A 36 -0.35 -1.03 -12.06
C TRP A 36 0.74 -0.59 -13.03
N GLY A 37 1.10 0.69 -13.03
CA GLY A 37 2.20 1.21 -13.85
C GLY A 37 3.53 0.54 -13.52
N ALA A 38 3.87 0.40 -12.23
CA ALA A 38 5.08 -0.28 -11.79
C ALA A 38 5.10 -1.75 -12.21
N VAL A 39 3.99 -2.47 -12.04
CA VAL A 39 3.84 -3.87 -12.47
C VAL A 39 4.00 -3.98 -13.98
N ALA A 40 3.34 -3.13 -14.76
CA ALA A 40 3.41 -3.15 -16.22
C ALA A 40 4.83 -2.87 -16.72
N ILE A 41 5.50 -1.84 -16.22
CA ILE A 41 6.88 -1.51 -16.61
C ILE A 41 7.82 -2.67 -16.26
N ASN A 42 7.72 -3.21 -15.05
CA ASN A 42 8.58 -4.31 -14.63
C ASN A 42 8.33 -5.58 -15.44
N LEU A 43 7.07 -5.89 -15.76
CA LEU A 43 6.73 -7.03 -16.61
C LEU A 43 7.25 -6.85 -18.03
N PHE A 44 7.17 -5.63 -18.57
CA PHE A 44 7.67 -5.33 -19.91
C PHE A 44 9.20 -5.47 -19.97
N MET A 45 9.89 -4.87 -18.99
CA MET A 45 11.35 -5.02 -18.85
C MET A 45 11.76 -6.48 -18.66
N LEU A 46 11.03 -7.25 -17.84
CA LEU A 46 11.25 -8.67 -17.66
C LEU A 46 11.11 -9.44 -18.98
N ALA A 47 10.11 -9.12 -19.81
CA ALA A 47 9.95 -9.72 -21.12
C ALA A 47 11.08 -9.36 -22.09
N LEU A 48 11.61 -8.12 -22.02
CA LEU A 48 12.79 -7.73 -22.79
C LEU A 48 14.05 -8.47 -22.34
N ILE A 49 14.25 -8.66 -21.04
CA ILE A 49 15.36 -9.46 -20.50
C ILE A 49 15.21 -10.93 -20.92
N GLY A 50 14.00 -11.48 -20.85
CA GLY A 50 13.68 -12.83 -21.29
C GLY A 50 14.04 -13.09 -22.76
N ARG A 51 14.03 -12.05 -23.61
CA ARG A 51 14.50 -12.15 -24.99
C ARG A 51 15.96 -12.62 -25.09
N ALA A 52 16.81 -12.20 -24.15
CA ALA A 52 18.20 -12.66 -24.11
C ALA A 52 18.32 -14.16 -23.79
N LEU A 53 17.30 -14.76 -23.18
CA LEU A 53 17.19 -16.18 -22.87
C LEU A 53 16.46 -16.98 -23.97
N GLY A 54 16.10 -16.34 -25.10
CA GLY A 54 15.36 -16.96 -26.20
C GLY A 54 13.83 -16.98 -26.03
N TRP A 55 13.29 -16.34 -24.99
CA TRP A 55 11.84 -16.21 -24.82
C TRP A 55 11.24 -15.16 -25.77
N PRO A 56 9.94 -15.30 -26.14
CA PRO A 56 9.24 -14.27 -26.88
C PRO A 56 9.06 -13.00 -26.04
N SER A 57 9.15 -11.84 -26.70
CA SER A 57 8.85 -10.56 -26.06
C SER A 57 7.34 -10.33 -25.96
N LEU A 58 6.89 -9.68 -24.88
CA LEU A 58 5.52 -9.18 -24.78
C LEU A 58 5.40 -7.82 -25.47
N SER A 59 4.30 -7.61 -26.20
CA SER A 59 3.97 -6.28 -26.73
C SER A 59 3.60 -5.32 -25.59
N PRO A 60 3.73 -4.00 -25.78
CA PRO A 60 3.32 -3.03 -24.77
C PRO A 60 1.85 -3.21 -24.33
N VAL A 61 0.95 -3.43 -25.30
CA VAL A 61 -0.48 -3.66 -25.02
C VAL A 61 -0.70 -4.96 -24.26
N ALA A 62 -0.05 -6.07 -24.67
CA ALA A 62 -0.16 -7.34 -23.98
C ALA A 62 0.34 -7.24 -22.52
N THR A 63 1.43 -6.51 -22.31
CA THR A 63 1.99 -6.28 -20.97
C THR A 63 1.00 -5.55 -20.06
N ILE A 64 0.36 -4.50 -20.55
CA ILE A 64 -0.66 -3.73 -19.83
C ILE A 64 -1.84 -4.63 -19.42
N LEU A 65 -2.29 -5.51 -20.33
CA LEU A 65 -3.38 -6.46 -20.08
C LEU A 65 -3.00 -7.54 -19.05
N VAL A 66 -1.78 -8.08 -19.11
CA VAL A 66 -1.30 -9.07 -18.14
C VAL A 66 -1.02 -8.42 -16.78
N ALA A 67 -0.67 -7.14 -16.73
CA ALA A 67 -0.44 -6.40 -15.49
C ALA A 67 -1.73 -6.17 -14.69
N LEU A 68 -2.90 -6.12 -15.33
CA LEU A 68 -4.19 -5.92 -14.65
C LEU A 68 -4.46 -6.94 -13.53
N PRO A 69 -4.46 -8.27 -13.78
CA PRO A 69 -4.67 -9.24 -12.70
C PRO A 69 -3.56 -9.23 -11.65
N LEU A 70 -2.32 -8.92 -12.04
CA LEU A 70 -1.18 -8.83 -11.12
C LEU A 70 -1.23 -7.59 -10.23
N THR A 71 -1.97 -6.56 -10.64
CA THR A 71 -2.14 -5.34 -9.86
C THR A 71 -2.88 -5.61 -8.56
N LEU A 72 -3.87 -6.50 -8.55
CA LEU A 72 -4.65 -6.80 -7.34
C LEU A 72 -3.77 -7.29 -6.16
N PRO A 73 -2.97 -8.37 -6.29
CA PRO A 73 -2.10 -8.79 -5.20
C PRO A 73 -1.00 -7.77 -4.90
N ALA A 74 -0.47 -7.07 -5.92
CA ALA A 74 0.54 -6.06 -5.73
C ALA A 74 0.02 -4.84 -4.94
N THR A 75 -1.19 -4.37 -5.24
CA THR A 75 -1.83 -3.24 -4.56
C THR A 75 -2.18 -3.62 -3.13
N TRP A 76 -2.64 -4.84 -2.89
CA TRP A 76 -2.86 -5.34 -1.53
C TRP A 76 -1.55 -5.32 -0.71
N LEU A 77 -0.45 -5.82 -1.28
CA LEU A 77 0.85 -5.84 -0.61
C LEU A 77 1.37 -4.42 -0.35
N ALA A 78 1.28 -3.53 -1.34
CA ALA A 78 1.68 -2.13 -1.22
C ALA A 78 0.84 -1.39 -0.15
N THR A 79 -0.47 -1.62 -0.14
CA THR A 79 -1.38 -1.02 0.86
C THR A 79 -1.06 -1.52 2.26
N ARG A 80 -0.78 -2.82 2.42
CA ARG A 80 -0.37 -3.39 3.71
C ARG A 80 0.94 -2.77 4.19
N TRP A 81 1.93 -2.65 3.32
CA TRP A 81 3.25 -2.12 3.66
C TRP A 81 3.20 -0.63 3.99
N ILE A 82 2.66 0.20 3.09
CA ILE A 82 2.53 1.65 3.30
C ILE A 82 1.61 1.95 4.49
N GLY A 83 0.50 1.22 4.63
CA GLY A 83 -0.38 1.35 5.78
C GLY A 83 0.37 1.10 7.10
N GLY A 84 1.23 0.09 7.15
CA GLY A 84 2.06 -0.17 8.33
C GLY A 84 3.06 0.96 8.64
N LEU A 85 3.63 1.59 7.61
CA LEU A 85 4.53 2.74 7.79
C LEU A 85 3.78 3.99 8.30
N ILE A 86 2.57 4.23 7.82
CA ILE A 86 1.72 5.32 8.30
C ILE A 86 1.34 5.05 9.77
N ASP A 87 0.91 3.82 10.07
CA ASP A 87 0.55 3.42 11.43
C ASP A 87 1.75 3.59 12.40
N GLU A 88 3.00 3.38 11.96
CA GLU A 88 4.21 3.64 12.76
C GLU A 88 4.47 5.13 12.97
N ALA A 89 4.40 5.93 11.90
CA ALA A 89 4.62 7.37 11.99
C ALA A 89 3.61 8.08 12.92
N GLU A 90 2.36 7.60 12.95
CA GLU A 90 1.33 8.11 13.85
C GLU A 90 1.57 7.74 15.32
N ARG A 91 2.28 6.65 15.63
CA ARG A 91 2.62 6.27 17.01
C ARG A 91 3.77 7.10 17.59
N ASP A 92 4.70 7.50 16.74
CA ASP A 92 5.93 8.22 17.13
C ASP A 92 5.77 9.76 17.14
N SER A 93 4.58 10.26 16.79
CA SER A 93 4.24 11.70 16.75
C SER A 93 3.48 12.16 17.99
#